data_AF-A0A1V2K6R2-F1
#
_entry.id   AF-A0A1V2K6R2-F1
#
_cell.length_a   1.000
_cell.length_b   1.000
_cell.length_c   1.000
_cell.angle_alpha   90.00
_cell.angle_beta   90.00
_cell.angle_gamma   90.00
#
_symmetry.space_group_name_H-M   'P 1'
#
loop_
_entity.id
_entity.type
_entity.pdbx_description
1 polymer ?
#
loop_
_entity_poly.entity_id
_entity_poly.type
_entity_poly.pdbx_seq_one_letter_code
_entity_poly.pdbx_strand_id
1 'polypeptide(L)'
;MEKDAQTPKAGCFSAMTAMNNPQAIDADGTVRFGAYVFHRQQRLVSKSGLPVPLGGRALDILSVLLQAPGQYISKATLIERVWPDSVVEENNLRVHIAALRRALDGQRFILNDPQRGYCFAAPAQGAVQGVLPRHNLAARLSPVIGRDELLGVLRRRLFGQRLMTLTGCAGVGKSTLAQALAERVLPRYRDGVWWVDLATIEAPVGLLRHVAAALHLAPCANATELSRQLATRQLLLVLDGADQLLGACRHLVRVLGETAPQVSVLVSSREALQAPGEWVQRVPRLAVPAPSALGSVEQAMVYPAVQLFIARVRAGQQGFVLRPQDLAPLRDICRRLDGIPLALELAAAQVDALGVRGLQQQLCKSLQVLTRGRRTAVERHRSLSAALDWTYERLSLPERWLFLQLGLFKMAVTLPTLSELIAGTELEHADLSYLLGRLVGMSLLTLEPGPGEPRYRLLNCLRSYALAQLRDPVQVARLQQGYGHYLGPFSGRPFVLQLVEQAAHAD
;
A
#
# COMPACT_ATOMS: atom_id res chain seq x y z
N MET A 1 1.47 83.29 15.25
CA MET A 1 2.89 83.59 15.51
C MET A 1 3.68 82.37 15.06
N GLU A 2 4.15 82.45 13.80
CA GLU A 2 5.55 82.20 13.39
C GLU A 2 5.74 80.71 13.07
N LYS A 3 5.79 80.22 11.82
CA LYS A 3 6.42 80.67 10.56
C LYS A 3 7.95 80.65 10.62
N ASP A 4 8.55 79.58 10.09
CA ASP A 4 9.64 79.53 9.08
C ASP A 4 9.95 78.03 8.85
N ALA A 5 9.72 77.37 7.69
CA ALA A 5 10.13 77.61 6.29
C ALA A 5 11.65 77.51 6.07
N GLN A 6 12.16 76.35 5.58
CA GLN A 6 12.62 76.17 4.19
C GLN A 6 13.30 74.80 3.93
N THR A 7 12.78 74.11 2.92
CA THR A 7 13.30 72.99 2.11
C THR A 7 14.41 73.50 1.13
N PRO A 8 14.99 72.77 0.12
CA PRO A 8 14.70 71.42 -0.44
C PRO A 8 15.92 70.59 -0.96
N LYS A 9 15.65 69.35 -1.41
CA LYS A 9 16.24 68.68 -2.61
C LYS A 9 15.48 67.35 -2.79
N ALA A 10 14.51 67.23 -3.70
CA ALA A 10 14.66 66.86 -5.12
C ALA A 10 15.46 65.55 -5.31
N GLY A 11 14.91 64.44 -5.83
CA GLY A 11 13.63 64.23 -6.50
C GLY A 11 13.37 62.77 -6.92
N CYS A 12 12.24 62.62 -7.62
CA CYS A 12 11.68 61.49 -8.39
C CYS A 12 11.31 60.19 -7.62
N PHE A 13 10.03 59.96 -7.32
CA PHE A 13 8.94 59.45 -8.19
C PHE A 13 9.16 58.05 -8.78
N SER A 14 8.45 57.10 -8.16
CA SER A 14 7.59 56.06 -8.72
C SER A 14 8.14 55.04 -9.72
N ALA A 15 8.01 53.76 -9.34
CA ALA A 15 7.12 52.83 -10.06
C ALA A 15 6.86 51.55 -9.25
N MET A 16 5.59 51.31 -8.90
CA MET A 16 5.04 49.96 -8.78
C MET A 16 5.13 49.27 -10.15
N THR A 17 5.86 48.16 -10.29
CA THR A 17 5.45 47.02 -11.13
C THR A 17 6.31 45.76 -10.88
N ALA A 18 5.62 44.67 -10.52
CA ALA A 18 5.77 43.34 -11.08
C ALA A 18 7.06 42.49 -10.91
N MET A 19 6.79 41.31 -10.31
CA MET A 19 7.01 39.97 -10.88
C MET A 19 8.35 39.24 -10.75
N ASN A 20 8.16 38.01 -10.25
CA ASN A 20 8.78 36.75 -10.66
C ASN A 20 10.25 36.53 -10.31
N ASN A 21 10.44 35.83 -9.19
CA ASN A 21 11.58 34.92 -9.02
C ASN A 21 11.08 33.47 -9.11
N PRO A 22 11.09 32.80 -10.29
CA PRO A 22 10.76 31.39 -10.40
C PRO A 22 12.06 30.58 -10.47
N GLN A 23 12.69 30.34 -9.32
CA GLN A 23 13.79 29.37 -9.20
C GLN A 23 13.34 28.20 -8.32
N ALA A 24 12.55 27.32 -8.91
CA ALA A 24 12.17 26.03 -8.32
C ALA A 24 12.42 24.93 -9.35
N ILE A 25 13.40 24.07 -9.07
CA ILE A 25 13.48 22.74 -9.66
C ILE A 25 12.75 21.83 -8.66
N ASP A 26 11.59 21.32 -9.05
CA ASP A 26 10.80 20.38 -8.26
C ASP A 26 11.50 19.01 -8.16
N ALA A 27 11.33 18.34 -7.01
CA ALA A 27 11.92 17.06 -6.64
C ALA A 27 11.49 15.83 -7.50
N ASP A 28 10.90 16.06 -8.67
CA ASP A 28 10.08 15.09 -9.41
C ASP A 28 10.76 14.50 -10.67
N GLY A 29 12.09 14.59 -10.76
CA GLY A 29 12.85 14.03 -11.90
C GLY A 29 12.60 14.75 -13.24
N THR A 30 12.32 16.06 -13.18
CA THR A 30 12.06 16.89 -14.36
C THR A 30 13.32 17.61 -14.84
N VAL A 31 13.52 17.68 -16.16
CA VAL A 31 14.64 18.40 -16.80
C VAL A 31 14.07 19.53 -17.64
N ARG A 32 14.42 20.78 -17.32
CA ARG A 32 13.95 21.97 -18.05
C ARG A 32 14.99 22.41 -19.08
N PHE A 33 14.57 22.71 -20.30
CA PHE A 33 15.41 23.29 -21.34
C PHE A 33 14.59 24.21 -22.25
N GLY A 34 14.97 25.49 -22.34
CA GLY A 34 14.17 26.49 -23.04
C GLY A 34 12.73 26.56 -22.50
N ALA A 35 11.73 26.50 -23.39
CA ALA A 35 10.31 26.46 -23.04
C ALA A 35 9.77 25.06 -22.67
N TYR A 36 10.65 24.05 -22.63
CA TYR A 36 10.29 22.65 -22.49
C TYR A 36 10.65 22.08 -21.11
N VAL A 37 9.84 21.15 -20.63
CA VAL A 37 10.06 20.37 -19.42
C VAL A 37 9.91 18.89 -19.75
N PHE A 38 10.97 18.11 -19.57
CA PHE A 38 10.98 16.67 -19.73
C PHE A 38 10.79 15.98 -18.38
N HIS A 39 9.71 15.23 -18.24
CA HIS A 39 9.36 14.47 -17.05
C HIS A 39 9.86 13.03 -17.23
N ARG A 40 11.02 12.70 -16.65
CA ARG A 40 11.69 11.40 -16.89
C ARG A 40 10.81 10.21 -16.49
N GLN A 41 10.16 10.29 -15.33
CA GLN A 41 9.32 9.19 -14.81
C GLN A 41 8.02 9.03 -15.62
N GLN A 42 7.45 10.14 -16.08
CA GLN A 42 6.19 10.15 -16.84
C GLN A 42 6.39 9.88 -18.34
N ARG A 43 7.65 9.81 -18.81
CA ARG A 43 8.02 9.72 -20.24
C ARG A 43 7.25 10.75 -21.06
N LEU A 44 7.29 12.01 -20.64
CA LEU A 44 6.55 13.09 -21.28
C LEU A 44 7.43 14.33 -21.44
N VAL A 45 7.27 15.04 -22.55
CA VAL A 45 7.76 16.42 -22.70
C VAL A 45 6.56 17.35 -22.69
N SER A 46 6.67 18.47 -21.99
CA SER A 46 5.67 19.55 -22.00
C SER A 46 6.31 20.86 -22.45
N LYS A 47 5.58 21.68 -23.21
CA LYS A 47 5.97 23.05 -23.59
C LYS A 47 4.99 24.01 -22.92
N SER A 48 5.49 24.88 -22.04
CA SER A 48 4.63 25.81 -21.26
C SER A 48 3.44 25.13 -20.55
N GLY A 49 3.62 23.90 -20.08
CA GLY A 49 2.59 23.11 -19.39
C GLY A 49 1.70 22.23 -20.28
N LEU A 50 1.80 22.33 -21.61
CA LEU A 50 1.04 21.49 -22.54
C LEU A 50 1.87 20.29 -23.02
N PRO A 51 1.33 19.06 -23.06
CA PRO A 51 2.05 17.87 -23.51
C PRO A 51 2.41 17.97 -24.99
N VAL A 52 3.66 17.63 -25.32
CA VAL A 52 4.17 17.55 -26.70
C VAL A 52 4.11 16.10 -27.15
N PRO A 53 3.40 15.78 -28.25
CA PRO A 53 3.25 14.41 -28.71
C PRO A 53 4.60 13.88 -29.22
N LEU A 54 5.16 12.90 -28.50
CA LEU A 54 6.40 12.22 -28.86
C LEU A 54 6.22 10.71 -28.70
N GLY A 55 6.73 9.95 -29.67
CA GLY A 55 6.75 8.49 -29.58
C GLY A 55 7.71 8.00 -28.49
N GLY A 56 7.43 6.83 -27.89
CA GLY A 56 8.21 6.28 -26.78
C GLY A 56 9.72 6.20 -27.05
N ARG A 57 10.12 5.77 -28.27
CA ARG A 57 11.55 5.68 -28.65
C ARG A 57 12.22 7.05 -28.80
N ALA A 58 11.49 8.06 -29.26
CA ALA A 58 12.00 9.43 -29.30
C ALA A 58 12.26 9.95 -27.88
N LEU A 59 11.37 9.65 -26.92
CA LEU A 59 11.56 10.00 -25.51
C LEU A 59 12.76 9.27 -24.89
N ASP A 60 13.01 8.02 -25.26
CA ASP A 60 14.16 7.25 -24.78
C ASP A 60 15.47 7.84 -25.28
N ILE A 61 15.55 8.19 -26.57
CA ILE A 61 16.70 8.91 -27.15
C ILE A 61 16.93 10.24 -26.43
N LEU A 62 15.86 11.01 -26.21
CA LEU A 62 15.95 12.29 -25.49
C LEU A 62 16.45 12.10 -24.06
N SER A 63 16.00 11.04 -23.37
CA SER A 63 16.45 10.71 -22.02
C SER A 63 17.95 10.45 -21.97
N VAL A 64 18.48 9.66 -22.92
CA VAL A 64 19.92 9.36 -23.03
C VAL A 64 20.73 10.62 -23.35
N LEU A 65 20.27 11.44 -24.30
CA LEU A 65 20.94 12.70 -24.66
C LEU A 65 20.96 13.71 -23.49
N LEU A 66 19.91 13.73 -22.66
CA LEU A 66 19.82 14.59 -21.47
C LEU A 66 20.60 14.06 -20.26
N GLN A 67 21.21 12.87 -20.31
CA GLN A 67 22.12 12.41 -19.24
C GLN A 67 23.46 13.13 -19.28
N ALA A 68 23.92 13.52 -20.46
CA ALA A 68 25.20 14.19 -20.68
C ALA A 68 25.05 15.36 -21.69
N PRO A 69 24.34 16.45 -21.32
CA PRO A 69 24.14 17.59 -22.21
C PRO A 69 25.49 18.20 -22.61
N GLY A 70 25.62 18.58 -23.89
CA GLY A 70 26.87 19.10 -24.46
C GLY A 70 27.88 18.03 -24.90
N GLN A 71 27.67 16.75 -24.55
CA GLN A 71 28.53 15.65 -25.01
C GLN A 71 27.91 14.94 -26.22
N TYR A 72 28.76 14.59 -27.20
CA TYR A 72 28.35 13.78 -28.34
C TYR A 72 28.30 12.31 -27.96
N ILE A 73 27.16 11.67 -28.25
CA ILE A 73 26.95 10.24 -28.06
C ILE A 73 26.93 9.58 -29.44
N SER A 74 27.76 8.54 -29.61
CA SER A 74 27.86 7.81 -30.87
C SER A 74 26.52 7.15 -31.24
N LYS A 75 26.29 6.96 -32.54
CA LYS A 75 25.06 6.32 -33.03
C LYS A 75 24.92 4.88 -32.53
N ALA A 76 26.02 4.13 -32.48
CA ALA A 76 26.06 2.77 -31.96
C ALA A 76 25.64 2.72 -30.48
N THR A 77 26.17 3.62 -29.65
CA THR A 77 25.83 3.71 -28.22
C THR A 77 24.37 4.10 -28.00
N LEU A 78 23.81 4.99 -28.83
CA LEU A 78 22.38 5.32 -28.77
C LEU A 78 21.51 4.14 -29.17
N ILE A 79 21.90 3.39 -30.20
CA ILE A 79 21.17 2.19 -30.62
C ILE A 79 21.19 1.15 -29.51
N GLU A 80 22.36 0.85 -28.95
CA GLU A 80 22.53 -0.11 -27.85
C GLU A 80 21.71 0.26 -26.61
N ARG A 81 21.73 1.54 -26.18
CA ARG A 81 21.01 1.98 -24.98
C ARG A 81 19.50 2.07 -25.16
N VAL A 82 19.03 2.42 -26.35
CA VAL A 82 17.60 2.60 -26.60
C VAL A 82 16.95 1.30 -27.09
N TRP A 83 17.70 0.42 -27.76
CA TRP A 83 17.25 -0.87 -28.29
C TRP A 83 18.19 -2.02 -27.88
N PRO A 84 18.28 -2.37 -26.59
CA PRO A 84 19.20 -3.43 -26.12
C PRO A 84 18.87 -4.82 -26.69
N ASP A 85 17.58 -5.10 -26.94
CA ASP A 85 17.09 -6.41 -27.37
C ASP A 85 16.67 -6.44 -28.85
N SER A 86 17.18 -5.53 -29.69
CA SER A 86 16.76 -5.46 -31.11
C SER A 86 17.88 -4.99 -32.03
N VAL A 87 18.08 -5.70 -33.13
CA VAL A 87 18.98 -5.26 -34.21
C VAL A 87 18.26 -4.18 -35.02
N VAL A 88 18.72 -2.94 -34.91
CA VAL A 88 18.08 -1.77 -35.53
C VAL A 88 19.05 -1.09 -36.48
N GLU A 89 18.63 -0.90 -37.73
CA GLU A 89 19.40 -0.13 -38.72
C GLU A 89 19.48 1.36 -38.35
N GLU A 90 20.59 2.01 -38.71
CA GLU A 90 20.85 3.43 -38.45
C GLU A 90 19.74 4.37 -38.97
N ASN A 91 19.01 3.95 -40.01
CA ASN A 91 17.87 4.68 -40.57
C ASN A 91 16.74 4.90 -39.56
N ASN A 92 16.48 3.95 -38.66
CA ASN A 92 15.44 4.09 -37.64
C ASN A 92 15.80 5.15 -36.58
N LEU A 93 17.08 5.24 -36.19
CA LEU A 93 17.56 6.29 -35.30
C LEU A 93 17.33 7.67 -35.92
N ARG A 94 17.58 7.84 -37.22
CA ARG A 94 17.37 9.11 -37.94
C ARG A 94 15.90 9.53 -37.94
N VAL A 95 14.97 8.59 -38.11
CA VAL A 95 13.52 8.87 -38.08
C VAL A 95 13.09 9.42 -36.71
N HIS A 96 13.55 8.82 -35.62
CA HIS A 96 13.20 9.30 -34.28
C HIS A 96 13.89 10.62 -33.90
N ILE A 97 15.13 10.84 -34.34
CA ILE A 97 15.80 12.15 -34.20
C ILE A 97 15.07 13.23 -35.00
N ALA A 98 14.57 12.92 -36.19
CA ALA A 98 13.77 13.85 -36.98
C ALA A 98 12.44 14.20 -36.29
N ALA A 99 11.78 13.21 -35.67
CA ALA A 99 10.57 13.42 -34.87
C ALA A 99 10.84 14.32 -33.64
N LEU A 100 11.96 14.09 -32.94
CA LEU A 100 12.38 14.95 -31.82
C LEU A 100 12.64 16.39 -32.26
N ARG A 101 13.38 16.59 -33.35
CA ARG A 101 13.65 17.93 -33.89
C ARG A 101 12.36 18.64 -34.29
N ARG A 102 11.40 17.93 -34.89
CA ARG A 102 10.09 18.50 -35.26
C ARG A 102 9.29 18.96 -34.03
N ALA A 103 9.38 18.21 -32.93
CA ALA A 103 8.66 18.50 -31.69
C ALA A 103 9.33 19.61 -30.85
N LEU A 104 10.65 19.76 -30.94
CA LEU A 104 11.46 20.63 -30.06
C LEU A 104 12.01 21.89 -30.78
N ASP A 105 11.21 22.59 -31.58
CA ASP A 105 11.63 23.83 -32.27
C ASP A 105 12.92 23.69 -33.12
N GLY A 106 13.14 22.53 -33.75
CA GLY A 106 14.14 22.33 -34.80
C GLY A 106 15.56 21.95 -34.33
N GLN A 107 16.57 22.32 -35.13
CA GLN A 107 17.98 21.91 -34.94
C GLN A 107 18.67 22.53 -33.71
N ARG A 108 18.01 23.43 -32.97
CA ARG A 108 18.60 24.15 -31.84
C ARG A 108 19.01 23.25 -30.67
N PHE A 109 18.27 22.16 -30.44
CA PHE A 109 18.50 21.31 -29.27
C PHE A 109 19.27 20.03 -29.56
N ILE A 110 19.23 19.52 -30.79
CA ILE A 110 19.89 18.25 -31.15
C ILE A 110 20.85 18.49 -32.31
N LEU A 111 22.14 18.54 -32.01
CA LEU A 111 23.21 18.62 -32.99
C LEU A 111 23.58 17.23 -33.49
N ASN A 112 24.03 17.17 -34.74
CA ASN A 112 24.53 15.95 -35.37
C ASN A 112 25.94 16.23 -35.91
N ASP A 113 26.88 15.38 -35.53
CA ASP A 113 28.23 15.33 -36.08
C ASP A 113 28.40 13.97 -36.77
N PRO A 114 28.78 13.91 -38.06
CA PRO A 114 28.90 12.67 -38.81
C PRO A 114 29.83 11.62 -38.17
N GLN A 115 30.88 12.04 -37.47
CA GLN A 115 31.87 11.18 -36.84
C GLN A 115 31.59 10.91 -35.35
N ARG A 116 30.93 11.83 -34.65
CA ARG A 116 30.71 11.76 -33.19
C ARG A 116 29.29 11.37 -32.78
N GLY A 117 28.32 11.45 -33.70
CA GLY A 117 26.92 11.12 -33.45
C GLY A 117 26.08 12.33 -33.02
N TYR A 118 25.19 12.17 -32.04
CA TYR A 118 24.23 13.21 -31.65
C TYR A 118 24.56 13.82 -30.30
N CYS A 119 24.30 15.12 -30.15
CA CYS A 119 24.53 15.88 -28.92
C CYS A 119 23.31 16.75 -28.60
N PHE A 120 22.98 16.89 -27.31
CA PHE A 120 22.00 17.86 -26.86
C PHE A 120 22.65 19.21 -26.56
N ALA A 121 22.31 20.25 -27.31
CA ALA A 121 23.07 21.50 -27.38
C ALA A 121 22.55 22.67 -26.55
N ALA A 122 21.57 22.45 -25.67
CA ALA A 122 21.22 23.48 -24.68
C ALA A 122 22.16 23.40 -23.47
N PRO A 123 22.58 24.55 -22.91
CA PRO A 123 23.10 24.56 -21.55
C PRO A 123 21.95 24.09 -20.66
N ALA A 124 22.01 22.83 -20.21
CA ALA A 124 21.17 22.37 -19.12
C ALA A 124 21.62 23.17 -17.89
N GLN A 125 20.99 24.32 -17.66
CA GLN A 125 21.15 25.06 -16.42
C GLN A 125 20.66 24.14 -15.30
N GLY A 126 21.61 23.56 -14.55
CA GLY A 126 21.32 22.67 -13.44
C GLY A 126 21.78 21.21 -13.61
N ALA A 127 22.95 20.95 -14.19
CA ALA A 127 23.70 19.74 -13.85
C ALA A 127 24.24 19.86 -12.41
N VAL A 128 23.35 19.85 -11.42
CA VAL A 128 23.72 19.66 -10.02
C VAL A 128 24.05 18.19 -9.87
N GLN A 129 25.22 17.85 -9.35
CA GLN A 129 25.55 16.50 -8.91
C GLN A 129 24.36 15.97 -8.10
N GLY A 130 23.71 14.92 -8.59
CA GLY A 130 22.42 14.48 -8.09
C GLY A 130 22.49 14.15 -6.60
N VAL A 131 21.88 14.99 -5.77
CA VAL A 131 21.46 14.55 -4.44
C VAL A 131 20.39 13.50 -4.71
N LEU A 132 20.73 12.23 -4.50
CA LEU A 132 19.75 11.13 -4.54
C LEU A 132 18.53 11.58 -3.72
N PRO A 133 17.30 11.37 -4.22
CA PRO A 133 16.11 11.66 -3.42
C PRO A 133 16.29 11.00 -2.06
N ARG A 134 16.09 11.74 -0.98
CA ARG A 134 16.26 11.24 0.40
C ARG A 134 15.16 10.24 0.80
N HIS A 135 14.48 9.66 -0.18
CA HIS A 135 13.43 8.69 0.01
C HIS A 135 13.31 7.77 -1.22
N ASN A 136 12.73 6.61 -1.01
CA ASN A 136 12.40 5.63 -2.05
C ASN A 136 10.89 5.35 -2.13
N LEU A 137 10.06 6.26 -1.62
CA LEU A 137 8.60 6.15 -1.65
C LEU A 137 8.08 6.14 -3.10
N ALA A 138 7.23 5.16 -3.41
CA ALA A 138 6.55 5.10 -4.70
C ALA A 138 5.48 6.20 -4.81
N ALA A 139 5.33 6.78 -6.00
CA ALA A 139 4.24 7.73 -6.26
C ALA A 139 2.88 7.00 -6.23
N ARG A 140 1.91 7.54 -5.48
CA ARG A 140 0.55 6.99 -5.45
C ARG A 140 -0.27 7.49 -6.64
N LEU A 141 -0.88 6.54 -7.35
CA LEU A 141 -1.76 6.79 -8.49
C LEU A 141 -3.23 6.98 -8.10
N SER A 142 -3.56 6.86 -6.81
CA SER A 142 -4.93 7.03 -6.32
C SER A 142 -4.92 7.64 -4.92
N PRO A 143 -5.88 8.53 -4.60
CA PRO A 143 -6.03 9.06 -3.26
C PRO A 143 -6.46 7.96 -2.27
N VAL A 144 -6.15 8.17 -1.00
CA VAL A 144 -6.58 7.29 0.08
C VAL A 144 -7.90 7.79 0.64
N ILE A 145 -8.92 6.96 0.53
CA ILE A 145 -10.30 7.31 0.87
C ILE A 145 -10.58 7.01 2.34
N GLY A 146 -11.17 7.96 3.06
CA GLY A 146 -11.67 7.80 4.42
C GLY A 146 -10.60 7.56 5.50
N ARG A 147 -9.36 8.02 5.27
CA ARG A 147 -8.25 7.87 6.22
C ARG A 147 -7.66 9.19 6.71
N ASP A 148 -8.25 10.33 6.35
CA ASP A 148 -7.65 11.64 6.65
C ASP A 148 -7.55 11.94 8.14
N GLU A 149 -8.61 11.67 8.90
CA GLU A 149 -8.62 11.82 10.36
C GLU A 149 -7.58 10.92 11.02
N LEU A 150 -7.55 9.65 10.63
CA LEU A 150 -6.60 8.67 11.15
C LEU A 150 -5.17 9.12 10.84
N LEU A 151 -4.87 9.52 9.61
CA LEU A 151 -3.56 10.04 9.23
C LEU A 151 -3.18 11.30 10.03
N GLY A 152 -4.13 12.18 10.33
CA GLY A 152 -3.92 13.33 11.20
C GLY A 152 -3.56 12.93 12.64
N VAL A 153 -4.17 11.88 13.18
CA VAL A 153 -3.81 11.30 14.49
C VAL A 153 -2.43 10.65 14.44
N LEU A 154 -2.15 9.82 13.43
CA LEU A 154 -0.87 9.11 13.29
C LEU A 154 0.29 10.08 13.11
N ARG A 155 0.13 11.11 12.27
CA ARG A 155 1.13 12.17 12.09
C ARG A 155 1.51 12.83 13.41
N ARG A 156 0.52 13.20 14.22
CA ARG A 156 0.75 13.82 15.54
C ARG A 156 1.47 12.88 16.50
N ARG A 157 1.07 11.60 16.53
CA ARG A 157 1.67 10.61 17.43
C ARG A 157 3.08 10.22 17.05
N LEU A 158 3.38 10.10 15.75
CA LEU A 158 4.74 9.82 15.27
C LEU A 158 5.76 10.91 15.66
N PHE A 159 5.29 12.11 16.05
CA PHE A 159 6.18 13.14 16.60
C PHE A 159 6.57 12.91 18.06
N GLY A 160 5.74 12.23 18.85
CA GLY A 160 6.01 11.92 20.25
C GLY A 160 6.51 10.50 20.48
N GLN A 161 6.32 9.60 19.51
CA GLN A 161 6.67 8.19 19.61
C GLN A 161 7.57 7.79 18.43
N ARG A 162 8.70 7.15 18.72
CA ARG A 162 9.68 6.72 17.71
C ARG A 162 9.38 5.35 17.13
N LEU A 163 8.55 4.54 17.79
CA LEU A 163 8.14 3.23 17.33
C LEU A 163 6.62 3.17 17.20
N MET A 164 6.15 2.97 15.97
CA MET A 164 4.75 2.80 15.66
C MET A 164 4.53 1.52 14.86
N THR A 165 3.57 0.69 15.28
CA THR A 165 3.18 -0.50 14.54
C THR A 165 1.73 -0.39 14.10
N LEU A 166 1.48 -0.43 12.80
CA LEU A 166 0.16 -0.54 12.20
C LEU A 166 -0.23 -2.01 12.15
N THR A 167 -1.25 -2.38 12.93
CA THR A 167 -1.83 -3.73 12.98
C THR A 167 -3.20 -3.80 12.31
N GLY A 168 -3.66 -4.97 11.91
CA GLY A 168 -4.95 -5.11 11.24
C GLY A 168 -5.03 -6.32 10.31
N CYS A 169 -6.25 -6.65 9.87
CA CYS A 169 -6.50 -7.80 9.02
C CYS A 169 -5.84 -7.67 7.63
N ALA A 170 -5.80 -8.78 6.90
CA ALA A 170 -5.32 -8.80 5.52
C ALA A 170 -6.18 -7.86 4.65
N GLY A 171 -5.56 -7.08 3.78
CA GLY A 171 -6.27 -6.20 2.86
C GLY A 171 -6.92 -4.95 3.48
N VAL A 172 -6.75 -4.68 4.78
CA VAL A 172 -7.32 -3.48 5.45
C VAL A 172 -6.66 -2.15 4.99
N GLY A 173 -5.53 -2.24 4.28
CA GLY A 173 -4.79 -1.09 3.76
C GLY A 173 -3.66 -0.59 4.68
N LYS A 174 -3.02 -1.47 5.46
CA LYS A 174 -1.86 -1.11 6.32
C LYS A 174 -0.72 -0.47 5.53
N SER A 175 -0.26 -1.13 4.46
CA SER A 175 0.80 -0.61 3.58
C SER A 175 0.41 0.71 2.93
N THR A 176 -0.83 0.82 2.43
CA THR A 176 -1.36 2.06 1.86
C THR A 176 -1.39 3.20 2.88
N LEU A 177 -1.77 2.92 4.13
CA LEU A 177 -1.78 3.90 5.21
C LEU A 177 -0.36 4.28 5.65
N ALA A 178 0.56 3.31 5.71
CA ALA A 178 1.97 3.55 6.02
C ALA A 178 2.61 4.47 4.98
N GLN A 179 2.39 4.19 3.69
CA GLN A 179 2.87 5.02 2.59
C GLN A 179 2.26 6.43 2.64
N ALA A 180 0.95 6.53 2.90
CA ALA A 180 0.27 7.81 3.06
C ALA A 180 0.84 8.66 4.20
N LEU A 181 1.16 8.01 5.32
CA LEU A 181 1.77 8.66 6.47
C LEU A 181 3.21 9.09 6.14
N ALA A 182 4.00 8.20 5.55
CA ALA A 182 5.38 8.42 5.13
C ALA A 182 5.51 9.64 4.21
N GLU A 183 4.65 9.76 3.20
CA GLU A 183 4.62 10.94 2.31
C GLU A 183 4.29 12.22 3.07
N ARG A 184 3.32 12.19 3.99
CA ARG A 184 2.90 13.38 4.78
C ARG A 184 3.96 13.86 5.77
N VAL A 185 4.87 12.98 6.20
CA VAL A 185 5.92 13.32 7.18
C VAL A 185 7.30 13.48 6.54
N LEU A 186 7.43 13.20 5.24
CA LEU A 186 8.69 13.29 4.49
C LEU A 186 9.44 14.62 4.73
N PRO A 187 8.81 15.82 4.67
CA PRO A 187 9.54 17.08 4.88
C PRO A 187 10.15 17.25 6.27
N ARG A 188 9.77 16.44 7.26
CA ARG A 188 10.26 16.55 8.64
C ARG A 188 11.57 15.80 8.89
N TYR A 189 11.83 14.75 8.10
CA TYR A 189 13.01 13.92 8.30
C TYR A 189 14.13 14.46 7.43
N ARG A 190 15.18 15.01 8.06
CA ARG A 190 16.33 15.60 7.36
C ARG A 190 16.98 14.60 6.41
N ASP A 191 17.13 13.36 6.84
CA ASP A 191 17.71 12.25 6.06
C ASP A 191 16.61 11.40 5.38
N GLY A 192 15.38 11.92 5.40
CA GLY A 192 14.20 11.48 4.67
C GLY A 192 13.58 10.16 5.14
N VAL A 193 12.89 9.46 4.22
CA VAL A 193 11.99 8.34 4.56
C VAL A 193 12.27 7.13 3.69
N TRP A 194 12.54 6.00 4.32
CA TRP A 194 13.05 4.81 3.66
C TRP A 194 12.09 3.64 3.87
N TRP A 195 11.53 3.17 2.77
CA TRP A 195 10.64 2.03 2.69
C TRP A 195 11.45 0.75 2.47
N VAL A 196 11.18 -0.26 3.29
CA VAL A 196 11.72 -1.61 3.14
C VAL A 196 10.54 -2.56 3.08
N ASP A 197 10.36 -3.17 1.91
CA ASP A 197 9.37 -4.20 1.71
C ASP A 197 9.89 -5.52 2.27
N LEU A 198 9.33 -5.97 3.40
CA LEU A 198 9.69 -7.23 4.04
C LEU A 198 8.92 -8.41 3.44
N ALA A 199 7.98 -8.15 2.53
CA ALA A 199 7.24 -9.18 1.80
C ALA A 199 8.12 -10.17 1.06
N THR A 200 9.23 -9.67 0.55
CA THR A 200 10.13 -10.36 -0.38
C THR A 200 11.28 -11.07 0.33
N ILE A 201 11.34 -10.97 1.66
CA ILE A 201 12.42 -11.51 2.46
C ILE A 201 11.99 -12.84 3.08
N GLU A 202 12.58 -13.93 2.60
CA GLU A 202 12.26 -15.28 3.08
C GLU A 202 12.95 -15.64 4.40
N ALA A 203 14.08 -15.01 4.72
CA ALA A 203 14.90 -15.36 5.88
C ALA A 203 15.28 -14.13 6.74
N PRO A 204 15.25 -14.24 8.10
CA PRO A 204 15.63 -13.17 9.02
C PRO A 204 17.01 -12.54 8.77
N VAL A 205 17.98 -13.34 8.30
CA VAL A 205 19.34 -12.88 7.99
C VAL A 205 19.35 -11.85 6.85
N GLY A 206 18.35 -11.87 5.97
CA GLY A 206 18.20 -10.93 4.87
C GLY A 206 17.81 -9.51 5.30
N LEU A 207 17.22 -9.33 6.48
CA LEU A 207 16.66 -8.04 6.92
C LEU A 207 17.69 -6.90 6.88
N LEU A 208 18.84 -7.10 7.54
CA LEU A 208 19.87 -6.06 7.66
C LEU A 208 20.44 -5.66 6.30
N ARG A 209 20.63 -6.65 5.41
CA ARG A 209 21.10 -6.41 4.04
C ARG A 209 20.11 -5.56 3.24
N HIS A 210 18.82 -5.85 3.34
CA HIS A 210 17.78 -5.09 2.64
C HIS A 210 17.66 -3.66 3.19
N VAL A 211 17.74 -3.50 4.51
CA VAL A 211 17.73 -2.17 5.14
C VAL A 211 18.96 -1.36 4.71
N ALA A 212 20.16 -1.94 4.78
CA ALA A 212 21.39 -1.28 4.34
C ALA A 212 21.35 -0.90 2.85
N ALA A 213 20.88 -1.80 1.99
CA ALA A 213 20.73 -1.54 0.56
C ALA A 213 19.73 -0.41 0.28
N ALA A 214 18.58 -0.41 0.95
CA ALA A 214 17.56 0.63 0.79
C ALA A 214 18.08 2.01 1.19
N LEU A 215 18.88 2.08 2.26
CA LEU A 215 19.47 3.31 2.80
C LEU A 215 20.79 3.74 2.13
N HIS A 216 21.26 2.98 1.13
CA HIS A 216 22.56 3.13 0.48
C HIS A 216 23.73 3.15 1.48
N LEU A 217 23.69 2.24 2.46
CA LEU A 217 24.71 2.06 3.49
C LEU A 217 25.72 0.97 3.11
N ALA A 218 26.86 0.97 3.80
CA ALA A 218 27.79 -0.15 3.71
C ALA A 218 27.13 -1.43 4.27
N PRO A 219 27.41 -2.61 3.67
CA PRO A 219 26.90 -3.88 4.17
C PRO A 219 27.20 -4.03 5.68
N CYS A 220 26.18 -4.41 6.45
CA CYS A 220 26.29 -4.57 7.90
C CYS A 220 26.22 -6.05 8.27
N ALA A 221 27.13 -6.51 9.13
CA ALA A 221 27.13 -7.89 9.65
C ALA A 221 26.10 -8.08 10.78
N ASN A 222 25.77 -7.02 11.52
CA ASN A 222 24.84 -7.06 12.64
C ASN A 222 24.07 -5.73 12.82
N ALA A 223 23.03 -5.76 13.66
CA ALA A 223 22.18 -4.59 13.91
C ALA A 223 22.93 -3.42 14.57
N THR A 224 23.98 -3.69 15.36
CA THR A 224 24.77 -2.66 16.04
C THR A 224 25.58 -1.84 15.05
N GLU A 225 26.16 -2.48 14.03
CA GLU A 225 26.87 -1.81 12.95
C GLU A 225 25.95 -0.91 12.12
N LEU A 226 24.77 -1.43 11.77
CA LEU A 226 23.73 -0.65 11.09
C LEU A 226 23.32 0.57 11.93
N SER A 227 23.08 0.36 13.22
CA SER A 227 22.69 1.44 14.12
C SER A 227 23.78 2.51 14.28
N ARG A 228 25.06 2.12 14.31
CA ARG A 228 26.18 3.07 14.32
C ARG A 228 26.22 3.93 13.05
N GLN A 229 25.96 3.35 11.88
CA GLN A 229 25.86 4.11 10.62
C GLN A 229 24.66 5.07 10.60
N LEU A 230 23.64 4.79 11.42
CA LEU A 230 22.43 5.60 11.54
C LEU A 230 22.44 6.56 12.74
N ALA A 231 23.46 6.50 13.60
CA ALA A 231 23.50 7.22 14.87
C ALA A 231 23.30 8.74 14.74
N THR A 232 23.84 9.32 13.66
CA THR A 232 23.75 10.77 13.36
C THR A 232 22.64 11.13 12.38
N ARG A 233 21.83 10.15 11.93
CA ARG A 233 20.78 10.37 10.92
C ARG A 233 19.43 10.59 11.58
N GLN A 234 18.66 11.53 11.01
CA GLN A 234 17.28 11.80 11.33
C GLN A 234 16.38 11.33 10.19
N LEU A 235 15.91 10.09 10.27
CA LEU A 235 15.09 9.45 9.23
C LEU A 235 13.92 8.65 9.79
N LEU A 236 12.97 8.34 8.91
CA LEU A 236 11.92 7.36 9.17
C LEU A 236 12.21 6.08 8.38
N LEU A 237 12.30 4.96 9.09
CA LEU A 237 12.36 3.63 8.50
C LEU A 237 10.97 3.00 8.49
N VAL A 238 10.45 2.67 7.32
CA VAL A 238 9.16 1.99 7.15
C VAL A 238 9.42 0.52 6.83
N LEU A 239 9.04 -0.37 7.74
CA LEU A 239 9.16 -1.81 7.63
C LEU A 239 7.78 -2.39 7.27
N ASP A 240 7.51 -2.59 5.98
CA ASP A 240 6.20 -3.05 5.50
C ASP A 240 6.12 -4.57 5.43
N GLY A 241 5.08 -5.17 6.02
CA GLY A 241 4.85 -6.61 5.95
C GLY A 241 5.75 -7.44 6.86
N ALA A 242 6.03 -6.97 8.08
CA ALA A 242 6.93 -7.62 9.05
C ALA A 242 6.43 -8.96 9.63
N ASP A 243 5.34 -9.52 9.09
CA ASP A 243 4.59 -10.68 9.60
C ASP A 243 5.46 -11.91 9.89
N GLN A 244 6.45 -12.20 9.03
CA GLN A 244 7.35 -13.34 9.18
C GLN A 244 8.64 -12.99 9.93
N LEU A 245 8.91 -11.70 10.11
CA LEU A 245 10.18 -11.19 10.63
C LEU A 245 10.00 -10.43 11.95
N LEU A 246 8.92 -10.66 12.69
CA LEU A 246 8.62 -9.97 13.94
C LEU A 246 9.78 -10.03 14.93
N GLY A 247 10.36 -11.21 15.16
CA GLY A 247 11.52 -11.37 16.05
C GLY A 247 12.75 -10.57 15.59
N ALA A 248 13.06 -10.59 14.29
CA ALA A 248 14.19 -9.87 13.71
C ALA A 248 13.97 -8.35 13.75
N CYS A 249 12.76 -7.88 13.43
CA CYS A 249 12.38 -6.47 13.52
C CYS A 249 12.42 -5.97 14.96
N ARG A 250 11.97 -6.79 15.93
CA ARG A 250 12.01 -6.46 17.37
C ARG A 250 13.45 -6.27 17.84
N HIS A 251 14.34 -7.17 17.44
CA HIS A 251 15.76 -7.05 17.75
C HIS A 251 16.38 -5.79 17.14
N LEU A 252 16.12 -5.51 15.85
CA LEU A 252 16.61 -4.32 15.16
C LEU A 252 16.15 -3.03 15.84
N VAL A 253 14.86 -2.91 16.12
CA VAL A 253 14.27 -1.72 16.73
C VAL A 253 14.84 -1.46 18.13
N ARG A 254 15.07 -2.51 18.92
CA ARG A 254 15.72 -2.37 20.24
C ARG A 254 17.12 -1.75 20.10
N VAL A 255 17.93 -2.26 19.17
CA VAL A 255 19.31 -1.78 18.97
C VAL A 255 19.33 -0.34 18.43
N LEU A 256 18.41 0.00 17.51
CA LEU A 256 18.24 1.37 17.02
C LEU A 256 17.85 2.34 18.15
N GLY A 257 16.99 1.91 19.07
CA GLY A 257 16.57 2.73 20.21
C GLY A 257 17.73 3.12 21.14
N GLU A 258 18.76 2.29 21.24
CA GLU A 258 19.92 2.50 22.11
C GLU A 258 20.97 3.46 21.50
N THR A 259 21.15 3.44 20.18
CA THR A 259 22.31 4.08 19.52
C THR A 259 21.96 5.03 18.38
N ALA A 260 20.71 5.07 17.92
CA ALA A 260 20.23 5.95 16.86
C ALA A 260 18.96 6.71 17.30
N PRO A 261 19.06 7.67 18.24
CA PRO A 261 17.92 8.25 18.92
C PRO A 261 17.01 9.10 17.99
N GLN A 262 17.50 9.51 16.82
CA GLN A 262 16.74 10.30 15.85
C GLN A 262 16.11 9.47 14.73
N VAL A 263 16.23 8.14 14.79
CA VAL A 263 15.58 7.22 13.87
C VAL A 263 14.20 6.85 14.40
N SER A 264 13.17 7.15 13.62
CA SER A 264 11.82 6.66 13.85
C SER A 264 11.56 5.41 13.02
N VAL A 265 10.78 4.48 13.53
CA VAL A 265 10.41 3.22 12.85
C VAL A 265 8.89 3.09 12.79
N LEU A 266 8.37 2.91 11.58
CA LEU A 266 6.98 2.58 11.30
C LEU A 266 6.92 1.15 10.78
N VAL A 267 6.29 0.26 11.53
CA VAL A 267 6.12 -1.14 11.15
C VAL A 267 4.70 -1.39 10.67
N SER A 268 4.55 -2.14 9.59
CA SER A 268 3.26 -2.66 9.15
C SER A 268 3.27 -4.18 9.33
N SER A 269 2.34 -4.70 10.12
CA SER A 269 2.20 -6.14 10.36
C SER A 269 0.77 -6.48 10.75
N ARG A 270 0.42 -7.76 10.81
CA ARG A 270 -0.86 -8.25 11.33
C ARG A 270 -0.88 -8.21 12.85
N GLU A 271 0.28 -8.38 13.48
CA GLU A 271 0.45 -8.50 14.92
C GLU A 271 1.36 -7.39 15.44
N ALA A 272 1.27 -7.11 16.74
CA ALA A 272 2.17 -6.16 17.39
C ALA A 272 3.58 -6.73 17.45
N LEU A 273 4.58 -5.85 17.38
CA LEU A 273 5.98 -6.21 17.53
C LEU A 273 6.30 -6.67 18.95
N GLN A 274 5.55 -6.22 19.96
CA GLN A 274 5.78 -6.41 21.40
C GLN A 274 7.16 -5.89 21.83
N ALA A 275 7.53 -4.71 21.34
CA ALA A 275 8.79 -4.05 21.70
C ALA A 275 8.56 -2.95 22.76
N PRO A 276 9.54 -2.67 23.64
CA PRO A 276 9.44 -1.54 24.56
C PRO A 276 9.26 -0.22 23.83
N GLY A 277 8.34 0.63 24.32
CA GLY A 277 8.02 1.91 23.68
C GLY A 277 7.21 1.79 22.38
N GLU A 278 6.73 0.59 22.04
CA GLU A 278 5.88 0.39 20.88
C GLU A 278 4.51 1.04 21.06
N TRP A 279 4.14 1.87 20.09
CA TRP A 279 2.78 2.34 19.96
C TRP A 279 2.02 1.58 18.86
N VAL A 280 1.06 0.75 19.27
CA VAL A 280 0.26 -0.08 18.36
C VAL A 280 -1.00 0.66 17.91
N GLN A 281 -1.11 0.91 16.61
CA GLN A 281 -2.34 1.37 15.98
C GLN A 281 -3.02 0.22 15.25
N ARG A 282 -4.19 -0.21 15.75
CA ARG A 282 -5.10 -1.06 14.97
C ARG A 282 -5.74 -0.24 13.87
N VAL A 283 -5.48 -0.59 12.62
CA VAL A 283 -6.06 0.06 11.45
C VAL A 283 -7.53 -0.37 11.35
N PRO A 284 -8.49 0.56 11.51
CA PRO A 284 -9.90 0.21 11.42
C PRO A 284 -10.27 -0.18 9.99
N ARG A 285 -11.33 -0.96 9.83
CA ARG A 285 -11.95 -1.17 8.50
C ARG A 285 -12.64 0.12 8.06
N LEU A 286 -13.00 0.22 6.77
CA LEU A 286 -13.77 1.38 6.31
C LEU A 286 -15.17 1.33 6.91
N ALA A 287 -15.73 2.49 7.27
CA ALA A 287 -17.07 2.54 7.80
C ALA A 287 -18.07 2.07 6.73
N VAL A 288 -18.99 1.19 7.14
CA VAL A 288 -20.02 0.59 6.30
C VAL A 288 -21.40 1.08 6.73
N PRO A 289 -22.38 1.14 5.80
CA PRO A 289 -23.73 1.56 6.16
C PRO A 289 -24.43 0.58 7.13
N ALA A 290 -25.21 1.12 8.05
CA ALA A 290 -26.07 0.35 8.94
C ALA A 290 -27.21 -0.36 8.15
N PRO A 291 -27.83 -1.44 8.69
CA PRO A 291 -28.87 -2.19 7.97
C PRO A 291 -30.06 -1.34 7.53
N SER A 292 -30.47 -0.37 8.37
CA SER A 292 -31.55 0.59 8.09
C SER A 292 -31.09 1.86 7.38
N ALA A 293 -29.78 2.02 7.12
CA ALA A 293 -29.23 3.20 6.47
C ALA A 293 -29.23 3.06 4.94
N LEU A 294 -29.21 4.22 4.26
CA LEU A 294 -29.23 4.48 2.80
C LEU A 294 -30.62 4.76 2.21
N GLY A 295 -31.18 5.94 2.51
CA GLY A 295 -32.36 6.47 1.82
C GLY A 295 -32.03 7.24 0.53
N SER A 296 -30.78 7.68 0.35
CA SER A 296 -30.33 8.43 -0.83
C SER A 296 -28.88 8.15 -1.22
N VAL A 297 -28.48 8.58 -2.42
CA VAL A 297 -27.10 8.44 -2.93
C VAL A 297 -26.13 9.29 -2.11
N GLU A 298 -26.53 10.48 -1.69
CA GLU A 298 -25.74 11.42 -0.90
C GLU A 298 -25.40 10.80 0.47
N GLN A 299 -26.39 10.18 1.12
CA GLN A 299 -26.18 9.46 2.38
C GLN A 299 -25.23 8.28 2.21
N ALA A 300 -25.29 7.57 1.08
CA ALA A 300 -24.38 6.47 0.79
C ALA A 300 -22.94 6.95 0.61
N MET A 301 -22.76 8.07 -0.07
CA MET A 301 -21.45 8.66 -0.34
C MET A 301 -20.75 9.24 0.91
N VAL A 302 -21.40 9.28 2.09
CA VAL A 302 -20.72 9.59 3.36
C VAL A 302 -19.83 8.43 3.82
N TYR A 303 -20.17 7.19 3.46
CA TYR A 303 -19.44 6.01 3.92
C TYR A 303 -18.20 5.73 3.07
N PRO A 304 -16.98 5.68 3.64
CA PRO A 304 -15.75 5.43 2.88
C PRO A 304 -15.73 4.10 2.12
N ALA A 305 -16.41 3.06 2.63
CA ALA A 305 -16.52 1.79 1.92
C ALA A 305 -17.26 1.95 0.58
N VAL A 306 -18.35 2.73 0.59
CA VAL A 306 -19.13 3.07 -0.61
C VAL A 306 -18.30 3.95 -1.54
N GLN A 307 -17.67 5.00 -1.03
CA GLN A 307 -16.81 5.90 -1.81
C GLN A 307 -15.71 5.11 -2.55
N LEU A 308 -15.01 4.21 -1.84
CA LEU A 308 -13.96 3.38 -2.44
C LEU A 308 -14.53 2.47 -3.52
N PHE A 309 -15.63 1.77 -3.24
CA PHE A 309 -16.26 0.88 -4.22
C PHE A 309 -16.61 1.62 -5.50
N ILE A 310 -17.29 2.76 -5.39
CA ILE A 310 -17.72 3.58 -6.54
C ILE A 310 -16.52 4.16 -7.30
N ALA A 311 -15.49 4.64 -6.59
CA ALA A 311 -14.27 5.12 -7.22
C ALA A 311 -13.60 4.03 -8.07
N ARG A 312 -13.63 2.77 -7.60
CA ARG A 312 -13.04 1.63 -8.32
C ARG A 312 -13.91 1.15 -9.48
N VAL A 313 -15.23 1.15 -9.35
CA VAL A 313 -16.13 0.89 -10.47
C VAL A 313 -15.92 1.92 -11.58
N ARG A 314 -15.89 3.21 -11.24
CA ARG A 314 -15.68 4.30 -12.21
C ARG A 314 -14.32 4.24 -12.91
N ALA A 315 -13.30 3.72 -12.24
CA ALA A 315 -11.98 3.52 -12.84
C ALA A 315 -11.97 2.42 -13.91
N GLY A 316 -12.85 1.41 -13.78
CA GLY A 316 -12.98 0.32 -14.76
C GLY A 316 -14.06 0.56 -15.82
N GLN A 317 -15.13 1.30 -15.48
CA GLN A 317 -16.28 1.56 -16.32
C GLN A 317 -16.54 3.06 -16.43
N GLN A 318 -16.21 3.63 -17.59
CA GLN A 318 -16.48 5.05 -17.86
C GLN A 318 -18.00 5.33 -17.82
N GLY A 319 -18.38 6.45 -17.20
CA GLY A 319 -19.78 6.88 -17.14
C GLY A 319 -20.65 6.17 -16.09
N PHE A 320 -20.08 5.35 -15.19
CA PHE A 320 -20.86 4.72 -14.13
C PHE A 320 -21.50 5.74 -13.17
N VAL A 321 -22.83 5.69 -13.07
CA VAL A 321 -23.65 6.50 -12.15
C VAL A 321 -24.33 5.58 -11.13
N LEU A 322 -24.16 5.91 -9.84
CA LEU A 322 -24.86 5.21 -8.77
C LEU A 322 -26.33 5.62 -8.76
N ARG A 323 -27.24 4.63 -8.89
CA ARG A 323 -28.69 4.86 -8.90
C ARG A 323 -29.32 4.44 -7.56
N PRO A 324 -30.47 5.01 -7.18
CA PRO A 324 -31.17 4.63 -5.94
C PRO A 324 -31.45 3.11 -5.82
N GLN A 325 -31.75 2.44 -6.93
CA GLN A 325 -32.02 1.00 -6.98
C GLN A 325 -30.82 0.10 -6.64
N ASP A 326 -29.60 0.65 -6.67
CA ASP A 326 -28.35 -0.04 -6.41
C ASP A 326 -27.90 0.11 -4.94
N LEU A 327 -28.56 0.96 -4.15
CA LEU A 327 -28.19 1.28 -2.76
C LEU A 327 -28.30 0.09 -1.81
N ALA A 328 -29.42 -0.64 -1.83
CA ALA A 328 -29.61 -1.80 -0.97
C ALA A 328 -28.61 -2.95 -1.30
N PRO A 329 -28.42 -3.34 -2.58
CA PRO A 329 -27.35 -4.26 -2.96
C PRO A 329 -25.96 -3.79 -2.52
N LEU A 330 -25.65 -2.52 -2.70
CA LEU A 330 -24.34 -1.96 -2.35
C LEU A 330 -24.06 -1.97 -0.84
N ARG A 331 -25.08 -1.66 -0.02
CA ARG A 331 -25.02 -1.81 1.44
C ARG A 331 -24.67 -3.24 1.82
N ASP A 332 -25.39 -4.20 1.24
CA ASP A 332 -25.22 -5.62 1.58
C ASP A 332 -23.84 -6.12 1.17
N ILE A 333 -23.34 -5.71 -0.02
CA ILE A 333 -21.96 -5.95 -0.45
C ILE A 333 -20.96 -5.37 0.56
N CYS A 334 -21.08 -4.08 0.91
CA CYS A 334 -20.14 -3.43 1.83
C CYS A 334 -20.09 -4.12 3.19
N ARG A 335 -21.25 -4.54 3.71
CA ARG A 335 -21.37 -5.25 4.99
C ARG A 335 -20.82 -6.67 4.92
N ARG A 336 -21.12 -7.41 3.85
CA ARG A 336 -20.58 -8.75 3.60
C ARG A 336 -19.05 -8.71 3.53
N LEU A 337 -18.52 -7.64 2.94
CA LEU A 337 -17.08 -7.41 2.79
C LEU A 337 -16.43 -6.72 4.00
N ASP A 338 -17.19 -6.51 5.09
CA ASP A 338 -16.78 -5.86 6.34
C ASP A 338 -16.09 -4.49 6.18
N GLY A 339 -16.25 -3.83 5.03
CA GLY A 339 -15.51 -2.61 4.70
C GLY A 339 -14.01 -2.82 4.49
N ILE A 340 -13.56 -4.03 4.14
CA ILE A 340 -12.16 -4.34 3.83
C ILE A 340 -11.83 -3.76 2.45
N PRO A 341 -10.90 -2.79 2.33
CA PRO A 341 -10.56 -2.16 1.06
C PRO A 341 -10.23 -3.15 -0.06
N LEU A 342 -9.31 -4.09 0.16
CA LEU A 342 -8.92 -5.06 -0.87
C LEU A 342 -10.13 -5.85 -1.40
N ALA A 343 -11.02 -6.29 -0.50
CA ALA A 343 -12.22 -7.03 -0.87
C ALA A 343 -13.16 -6.16 -1.72
N LEU A 344 -13.35 -4.90 -1.33
CA LEU A 344 -14.17 -3.93 -2.07
C LEU A 344 -13.58 -3.63 -3.45
N GLU A 345 -12.27 -3.50 -3.59
CA GLU A 345 -11.62 -3.27 -4.89
C GLU A 345 -11.80 -4.48 -5.83
N LEU A 346 -11.62 -5.69 -5.30
CA LEU A 346 -11.82 -6.92 -6.06
C LEU A 346 -13.29 -7.10 -6.48
N ALA A 347 -14.23 -6.75 -5.60
CA ALA A 347 -15.65 -6.80 -5.90
C ALA A 347 -16.06 -5.75 -6.94
N ALA A 348 -15.57 -4.51 -6.80
CA ALA A 348 -15.82 -3.43 -7.75
C ALA A 348 -15.36 -3.78 -9.17
N ALA A 349 -14.23 -4.51 -9.30
CA ALA A 349 -13.73 -4.97 -10.59
C ALA A 349 -14.68 -5.97 -11.31
N GLN A 350 -15.62 -6.59 -10.60
CA GLN A 350 -16.59 -7.53 -11.17
C GLN A 350 -17.91 -6.87 -11.61
N VAL A 351 -18.09 -5.58 -11.30
CA VAL A 351 -19.34 -4.86 -11.60
C VAL A 351 -19.58 -4.72 -13.10
N ASP A 352 -18.51 -4.60 -13.90
CA ASP A 352 -18.62 -4.53 -15.35
C ASP A 352 -19.27 -5.79 -15.95
N ALA A 353 -18.96 -6.97 -15.39
CA ALA A 353 -19.50 -8.24 -15.87
C ALA A 353 -20.85 -8.63 -15.24
N LEU A 354 -21.08 -8.30 -13.96
CA LEU A 354 -22.21 -8.82 -13.19
C LEU A 354 -23.26 -7.77 -12.81
N GLY A 355 -22.91 -6.48 -12.93
CA GLY A 355 -23.64 -5.40 -12.28
C GLY A 355 -23.62 -5.51 -10.75
N VAL A 356 -24.14 -4.48 -10.07
CA VAL A 356 -24.15 -4.44 -8.59
C VAL A 356 -25.05 -5.53 -8.00
N ARG A 357 -26.25 -5.74 -8.57
CA ARG A 357 -27.18 -6.78 -8.11
C ARG A 357 -26.67 -8.20 -8.35
N GLY A 358 -26.13 -8.48 -9.54
CA GLY A 358 -25.57 -9.80 -9.84
C GLY A 358 -24.37 -10.12 -8.95
N LEU A 359 -23.52 -9.12 -8.68
CA LEU A 359 -22.41 -9.26 -7.74
C LEU A 359 -22.88 -9.57 -6.31
N GLN A 360 -23.90 -8.88 -5.80
CA GLN A 360 -24.50 -9.17 -4.49
C GLN A 360 -24.97 -10.64 -4.41
N GLN A 361 -25.71 -11.11 -5.41
CA GLN A 361 -26.21 -12.49 -5.46
C GLN A 361 -25.10 -13.53 -5.54
N GLN A 362 -24.03 -13.26 -6.29
CA GLN A 362 -22.88 -14.15 -6.37
C GLN A 362 -22.12 -14.19 -5.04
N LEU A 363 -21.91 -13.03 -4.42
CA LEU A 363 -21.30 -12.96 -3.10
C LEU A 363 -22.12 -13.78 -2.11
N CYS A 364 -23.47 -13.65 -2.08
CA CYS A 364 -24.38 -14.46 -1.24
C CYS A 364 -23.99 -15.94 -1.22
N LYS A 365 -23.66 -16.51 -2.38
CA LYS A 365 -23.30 -17.92 -2.54
C LYS A 365 -21.84 -18.22 -2.17
N SER A 366 -20.88 -17.41 -2.62
CA SER A 366 -19.46 -17.71 -2.41
C SER A 366 -18.54 -16.49 -2.58
N LEU A 367 -17.42 -16.48 -1.86
CA LEU A 367 -16.32 -15.52 -2.05
C LEU A 367 -15.46 -15.82 -3.29
N GLN A 368 -15.70 -16.93 -4.01
CA GLN A 368 -14.95 -17.29 -5.23
C GLN A 368 -15.04 -16.24 -6.34
N VAL A 369 -16.04 -15.36 -6.32
CA VAL A 369 -16.13 -14.22 -7.24
C VAL A 369 -14.94 -13.25 -7.06
N LEU A 370 -14.26 -13.28 -5.91
CA LEU A 370 -13.10 -12.43 -5.58
C LEU A 370 -11.75 -13.08 -5.88
N THR A 371 -11.73 -14.17 -6.67
CA THR A 371 -10.50 -14.92 -6.98
C THR A 371 -9.70 -14.32 -8.14
N ARG A 372 -10.32 -13.47 -8.98
CA ARG A 372 -9.67 -12.82 -10.13
C ARG A 372 -9.21 -11.40 -9.77
N GLY A 373 -7.98 -11.23 -9.28
CA GLY A 373 -7.36 -9.91 -9.09
C GLY A 373 -6.34 -9.52 -10.15
N ARG A 374 -5.60 -8.43 -9.89
CA ARG A 374 -4.66 -7.82 -10.86
C ARG A 374 -3.51 -8.80 -11.19
N ARG A 375 -3.20 -8.95 -12.48
CA ARG A 375 -2.12 -9.85 -12.97
C ARG A 375 -0.72 -9.53 -12.44
N THR A 376 -0.51 -8.30 -11.93
CA THR A 376 0.80 -7.80 -11.44
C THR A 376 0.91 -7.70 -9.92
N ALA A 377 -0.11 -8.11 -9.16
CA ALA A 377 -0.02 -8.14 -7.69
C ALA A 377 0.75 -9.39 -7.22
N VAL A 378 1.55 -9.25 -6.15
CA VAL A 378 2.16 -10.40 -5.44
C VAL A 378 1.08 -11.41 -5.11
N GLU A 379 1.37 -12.72 -5.20
CA GLU A 379 0.36 -13.79 -5.13
C GLU A 379 -0.61 -13.66 -3.94
N ARG A 380 -0.10 -13.29 -2.77
CA ARG A 380 -0.88 -13.05 -1.54
C ARG A 380 -1.85 -11.86 -1.57
N HIS A 381 -1.72 -10.95 -2.54
CA HIS A 381 -2.63 -9.82 -2.79
C HIS A 381 -3.43 -10.00 -4.08
N ARG A 382 -3.22 -11.12 -4.80
CA ARG A 382 -3.87 -11.40 -6.08
C ARG A 382 -5.35 -11.77 -5.94
N SER A 383 -5.75 -12.27 -4.79
CA SER A 383 -7.16 -12.50 -4.46
C SER A 383 -7.41 -12.34 -2.96
N LEU A 384 -8.67 -12.15 -2.59
CA LEU A 384 -9.03 -12.18 -1.17
C LEU A 384 -8.76 -13.57 -0.59
N SER A 385 -9.03 -14.64 -1.35
CA SER A 385 -8.72 -16.02 -0.93
C SER A 385 -7.24 -16.18 -0.60
N ALA A 386 -6.33 -15.80 -1.50
CA ALA A 386 -4.89 -15.95 -1.27
C ALA A 386 -4.42 -15.17 -0.03
N ALA A 387 -5.00 -13.99 0.22
CA ALA A 387 -4.71 -13.21 1.42
C ALA A 387 -5.20 -13.91 2.71
N LEU A 388 -6.34 -14.60 2.64
CA LEU A 388 -6.94 -15.36 3.73
C LEU A 388 -6.24 -16.71 3.94
N ASP A 389 -5.93 -17.44 2.88
CA ASP A 389 -5.16 -18.70 2.87
C ASP A 389 -3.83 -18.50 3.61
N TRP A 390 -3.09 -17.46 3.25
CA TRP A 390 -1.86 -17.09 3.97
C TRP A 390 -2.07 -16.81 5.46
N THR A 391 -3.24 -16.28 5.84
CA THR A 391 -3.56 -16.04 7.25
C THR A 391 -3.88 -17.34 7.97
N TYR A 392 -4.68 -18.19 7.33
CA TYR A 392 -5.14 -19.46 7.86
C TYR A 392 -3.98 -20.45 8.03
N GLU A 393 -3.06 -20.50 7.07
CA GLU A 393 -1.87 -21.36 7.13
C GLU A 393 -0.92 -21.00 8.27
N ARG A 394 -0.94 -19.75 8.75
CA ARG A 394 -0.14 -19.32 9.92
C ARG A 394 -0.74 -19.67 11.26
N LEU A 395 -2.03 -20.00 11.31
CA LEU A 395 -2.68 -20.42 12.54
C LEU A 395 -2.12 -21.77 12.95
N SER A 396 -1.80 -21.91 14.22
CA SER A 396 -1.58 -23.21 14.86
C SER A 396 -2.83 -24.07 14.75
N LEU A 397 -2.68 -25.38 14.91
CA LEU A 397 -3.80 -26.31 14.79
C LEU A 397 -4.98 -25.95 15.73
N PRO A 398 -4.77 -25.61 17.02
CA PRO A 398 -5.87 -25.17 17.89
C PRO A 398 -6.52 -23.86 17.46
N GLU A 399 -5.73 -22.90 16.95
CA GLU A 399 -6.24 -21.63 16.43
C GLU A 399 -7.08 -21.84 15.16
N ARG A 400 -6.68 -22.75 14.25
CA ARG A 400 -7.47 -23.11 13.06
C ARG A 400 -8.80 -23.71 13.45
N TRP A 401 -8.79 -24.64 14.41
CA TRP A 401 -10.00 -25.29 14.87
C TRP A 401 -10.99 -24.28 15.45
N LEU A 402 -10.52 -23.43 16.35
CA LEU A 402 -11.35 -22.38 16.93
C LEU A 402 -11.88 -21.42 15.86
N PHE A 403 -11.05 -21.05 14.89
CA PHE A 403 -11.46 -20.22 13.76
C PHE A 403 -12.60 -20.85 12.95
N LEU A 404 -12.54 -22.16 12.68
CA LEU A 404 -13.59 -22.88 11.96
C LEU A 404 -14.89 -22.98 12.76
N GLN A 405 -14.83 -23.24 14.07
CA GLN A 405 -16.00 -23.23 14.96
C GLN A 405 -16.70 -21.87 14.97
N LEU A 406 -15.93 -20.81 15.10
CA LEU A 406 -16.46 -19.44 15.07
C LEU A 406 -17.10 -19.11 13.71
N GLY A 407 -16.74 -19.84 12.65
CA GLY A 407 -17.40 -19.79 11.34
C GLY A 407 -18.87 -20.21 11.37
N LEU A 408 -19.31 -21.01 12.35
CA LEU A 408 -20.69 -21.45 12.48
C LEU A 408 -21.61 -20.35 13.03
N PHE A 409 -21.09 -19.44 13.87
CA PHE A 409 -21.88 -18.42 14.56
C PHE A 409 -22.12 -17.16 13.74
N LYS A 410 -23.40 -16.86 13.45
CA LYS A 410 -23.74 -15.67 12.64
C LYS A 410 -23.48 -14.40 13.41
N MET A 411 -23.73 -14.45 14.72
CA MET A 411 -23.63 -13.33 15.66
C MET A 411 -22.41 -13.49 16.56
N ALA A 412 -22.11 -12.45 17.35
CA ALA A 412 -21.04 -12.50 18.33
C ALA A 412 -21.35 -13.51 19.44
N VAL A 413 -20.31 -14.18 19.94
CA VAL A 413 -20.40 -15.20 21.00
C VAL A 413 -19.59 -14.77 22.23
N THR A 414 -20.03 -15.17 23.41
CA THR A 414 -19.28 -14.97 24.65
C THR A 414 -18.35 -16.15 24.92
N LEU A 415 -17.39 -15.95 25.83
CA LEU A 415 -16.47 -17.01 26.24
C LEU A 415 -17.21 -18.23 26.85
N PRO A 416 -18.20 -18.07 27.76
CA PRO A 416 -18.91 -19.23 28.32
C PRO A 416 -19.67 -20.05 27.27
N THR A 417 -20.37 -19.40 26.34
CA THR A 417 -21.07 -20.10 25.25
C THR A 417 -20.11 -20.90 24.37
N LEU A 418 -18.92 -20.35 24.13
CA LEU A 418 -17.90 -21.05 23.38
C LEU A 418 -17.30 -22.21 24.18
N SER A 419 -17.09 -22.06 25.48
CA SER A 419 -16.64 -23.12 26.39
C SER A 419 -17.60 -24.32 26.41
N GLU A 420 -18.91 -24.06 26.47
CA GLU A 420 -19.94 -25.12 26.40
C GLU A 420 -19.91 -25.86 25.06
N LEU A 421 -19.71 -25.15 23.95
CA LEU A 421 -19.65 -25.76 22.62
C LEU A 421 -18.43 -26.67 22.43
N ILE A 422 -17.29 -26.31 23.03
CA ILE A 422 -16.04 -27.07 22.90
C ILE A 422 -15.89 -28.15 23.98
N ALA A 423 -16.85 -28.28 24.90
CA ALA A 423 -16.84 -29.35 25.88
C ALA A 423 -16.91 -30.72 25.19
N GLY A 424 -16.10 -31.69 25.63
CA GLY A 424 -15.99 -33.00 24.98
C GLY A 424 -15.23 -32.99 23.65
N THR A 425 -14.52 -31.90 23.34
CA THR A 425 -13.69 -31.78 22.14
C THR A 425 -12.22 -31.64 22.48
N GLU A 426 -11.33 -31.72 21.49
CA GLU A 426 -9.89 -31.55 21.69
C GLU A 426 -9.49 -30.15 22.20
N LEU A 427 -10.37 -29.15 22.06
CA LEU A 427 -10.15 -27.81 22.61
C LEU A 427 -10.62 -27.66 24.06
N GLU A 428 -11.26 -28.65 24.67
CA GLU A 428 -11.79 -28.56 26.04
C GLU A 428 -10.71 -28.15 27.06
N HIS A 429 -9.49 -28.67 26.88
CA HIS A 429 -8.35 -28.40 27.75
C HIS A 429 -7.44 -27.27 27.23
N ALA A 430 -7.77 -26.66 26.09
CA ALA A 430 -7.00 -25.56 25.53
C ALA A 430 -7.28 -24.25 26.28
N ASP A 431 -6.27 -23.39 26.38
CA ASP A 431 -6.46 -22.04 26.91
C ASP A 431 -7.24 -21.19 25.90
N LEU A 432 -8.57 -21.25 26.00
CA LEU A 432 -9.50 -20.55 25.09
C LEU A 432 -9.31 -19.04 25.13
N SER A 433 -8.99 -18.49 26.31
CA SER A 433 -8.74 -17.05 26.48
C SER A 433 -7.49 -16.63 25.71
N TYR A 434 -6.42 -17.43 25.79
CA TYR A 434 -5.22 -17.22 24.99
C TYR A 434 -5.50 -17.33 23.49
N LEU A 435 -6.21 -18.37 23.04
CA LEU A 435 -6.55 -18.56 21.62
C LEU A 435 -7.41 -17.41 21.07
N LEU A 436 -8.42 -16.95 21.81
CA LEU A 436 -9.22 -15.78 21.41
C LEU A 436 -8.38 -14.51 21.39
N GLY A 437 -7.51 -14.30 22.38
CA GLY A 437 -6.57 -13.18 22.43
C GLY A 437 -5.65 -13.16 21.20
N ARG A 438 -5.18 -14.33 20.76
CA ARG A 438 -4.39 -14.52 19.55
C ARG A 438 -5.16 -14.17 18.28
N LEU A 439 -6.37 -14.71 18.11
CA LEU A 439 -7.22 -14.40 16.95
C LEU A 439 -7.62 -12.91 16.90
N VAL A 440 -7.87 -12.27 18.04
CA VAL A 440 -8.07 -10.81 18.15
C VAL A 440 -6.78 -10.06 17.79
N GLY A 441 -5.63 -10.53 18.26
CA GLY A 441 -4.30 -9.98 17.95
C GLY A 441 -4.01 -9.96 16.45
N MET A 442 -4.36 -11.03 15.75
CA MET A 442 -4.26 -11.16 14.28
C MET A 442 -5.39 -10.44 13.53
N SER A 443 -6.29 -9.76 14.24
CA SER A 443 -7.45 -9.05 13.68
C SER A 443 -8.42 -9.95 12.90
N LEU A 444 -8.52 -11.23 13.29
CA LEU A 444 -9.51 -12.16 12.74
C LEU A 444 -10.87 -12.00 13.43
N LEU A 445 -10.85 -11.63 14.72
CA LEU A 445 -12.05 -11.37 15.51
C LEU A 445 -12.23 -9.88 15.77
N THR A 446 -13.49 -9.46 15.86
CA THR A 446 -13.89 -8.16 16.40
C THR A 446 -14.52 -8.38 17.77
N LEU A 447 -14.16 -7.53 18.73
CA LEU A 447 -14.88 -7.43 20.01
C LEU A 447 -16.04 -6.46 19.82
N GLU A 448 -17.27 -6.93 20.04
CA GLU A 448 -18.43 -6.04 19.99
C GLU A 448 -18.55 -5.23 21.29
N PRO A 449 -18.66 -3.90 21.20
CA PRO A 449 -18.85 -3.07 22.38
C PRO A 449 -20.22 -3.37 23.01
N GLY A 450 -20.27 -3.37 24.34
CA GLY A 450 -21.50 -3.54 25.11
C GLY A 450 -21.22 -3.76 26.60
N PRO A 451 -22.22 -3.57 27.47
CA PRO A 451 -22.10 -3.94 28.87
C PRO A 451 -22.04 -5.48 29.00
N GLY A 452 -21.26 -5.96 29.97
CA GLY A 452 -21.13 -7.39 30.26
C GLY A 452 -19.87 -8.03 29.66
N GLU A 453 -19.94 -9.34 29.43
CA GLU A 453 -18.81 -10.13 28.94
C GLU A 453 -18.37 -9.74 27.52
N PRO A 454 -17.07 -9.89 27.20
CA PRO A 454 -16.57 -9.64 25.86
C PRO A 454 -17.25 -10.57 24.86
N ARG A 455 -17.83 -9.98 23.81
CA ARG A 455 -18.49 -10.69 22.71
C ARG A 455 -17.59 -10.71 21.49
N TYR A 456 -17.22 -11.91 21.05
CA TYR A 456 -16.32 -12.14 19.93
C TYR A 456 -17.11 -12.43 18.66
N ARG A 457 -16.85 -11.66 17.61
CA ARG A 457 -17.46 -11.89 16.29
C ARG A 457 -16.39 -12.11 15.23
N LEU A 458 -16.53 -13.19 14.48
CA LEU A 458 -15.75 -13.41 13.27
C LEU A 458 -16.23 -12.45 12.16
N LEU A 459 -15.30 -11.86 11.40
CA LEU A 459 -15.67 -11.01 10.28
C LEU A 459 -16.50 -11.79 9.26
N ASN A 460 -17.47 -11.16 8.59
CA ASN A 460 -18.36 -11.82 7.63
C ASN A 460 -17.59 -12.49 6.48
N CYS A 461 -16.52 -11.84 6.00
CA CYS A 461 -15.59 -12.42 5.03
C CYS A 461 -14.90 -13.67 5.57
N LEU A 462 -14.38 -13.59 6.80
CA LEU A 462 -13.65 -14.68 7.44
C LEU A 462 -14.56 -15.85 7.78
N ARG A 463 -15.79 -15.57 8.19
CA ARG A 463 -16.85 -16.57 8.37
C ARG A 463 -17.15 -17.30 7.07
N SER A 464 -17.37 -16.54 5.99
CA SER A 464 -17.65 -17.15 4.67
C SER A 464 -16.47 -17.99 4.18
N TYR A 465 -15.23 -17.56 4.47
CA TYR A 465 -14.02 -18.33 4.20
C TYR A 465 -13.92 -19.60 5.07
N ALA A 466 -14.17 -19.51 6.37
CA ALA A 466 -14.20 -20.66 7.28
C ALA A 466 -15.19 -21.73 6.83
N LEU A 467 -16.40 -21.32 6.45
CA LEU A 467 -17.42 -22.24 5.90
C LEU A 467 -16.98 -22.86 4.57
N ALA A 468 -16.28 -22.12 3.71
CA ALA A 468 -15.72 -22.67 2.48
C ALA A 468 -14.64 -23.73 2.77
N GLN A 469 -13.77 -23.51 3.76
CA GLN A 469 -12.78 -24.51 4.20
C GLN A 469 -13.44 -25.79 4.72
N LEU A 470 -14.58 -25.68 5.43
CA LEU A 470 -15.35 -26.84 5.89
C LEU A 470 -16.09 -27.59 4.78
N ARG A 471 -16.30 -26.96 3.63
CA ARG A 471 -16.93 -27.58 2.44
C ARG A 471 -15.90 -28.21 1.49
N ASP A 472 -14.60 -27.95 1.69
CA ASP A 472 -13.53 -28.51 0.86
C ASP A 472 -13.12 -29.91 1.38
N PRO A 473 -13.38 -31.00 0.60
CA PRO A 473 -13.08 -32.35 1.04
C PRO A 473 -11.58 -32.60 1.26
N VAL A 474 -10.68 -31.91 0.55
CA VAL A 474 -9.24 -32.05 0.73
C VAL A 474 -8.81 -31.44 2.06
N GLN A 475 -9.37 -30.28 2.42
CA GLN A 475 -9.07 -29.62 3.69
C GLN A 475 -9.67 -30.39 4.86
N VAL A 476 -10.90 -30.90 4.71
CA VAL A 476 -11.52 -31.80 5.69
C VAL A 476 -10.66 -33.03 5.94
N ALA A 477 -10.13 -33.67 4.89
CA ALA A 477 -9.23 -34.82 5.03
C ALA A 477 -7.90 -34.44 5.72
N ARG A 478 -7.32 -33.27 5.39
CA ARG A 478 -6.11 -32.76 6.08
C ARG A 478 -6.35 -32.48 7.55
N LEU A 479 -7.50 -31.91 7.90
CA LEU A 479 -7.92 -31.71 9.28
C LEU A 479 -7.98 -33.09 9.96
N GLN A 480 -8.73 -34.05 9.41
CA GLN A 480 -8.84 -35.40 9.96
C GLN A 480 -7.47 -36.08 10.17
N GLN A 481 -6.53 -35.96 9.23
CA GLN A 481 -5.17 -36.51 9.35
C GLN A 481 -4.33 -35.78 10.40
N GLY A 482 -4.37 -34.45 10.45
CA GLY A 482 -3.65 -33.65 11.43
C GLY A 482 -4.13 -33.88 12.86
N TYR A 483 -5.40 -34.24 13.04
CA TYR A 483 -6.02 -34.56 14.34
C TYR A 483 -5.92 -36.05 14.71
N GLY A 484 -5.46 -36.94 13.81
CA GLY A 484 -5.31 -38.37 14.11
C GLY A 484 -4.42 -38.69 15.32
N HIS A 485 -3.57 -37.75 15.76
CA HIS A 485 -2.73 -37.87 16.96
C HIS A 485 -3.40 -37.35 18.26
N TYR A 486 -4.43 -36.49 18.14
CA TYR A 486 -5.19 -35.94 19.27
C TYR A 486 -6.51 -36.68 19.51
N LEU A 487 -7.00 -37.39 18.50
CA LEU A 487 -8.10 -38.35 18.58
C LEU A 487 -7.64 -39.57 19.39
N GLY A 488 -7.71 -39.48 20.71
CA GLY A 488 -7.75 -40.67 21.55
C GLY A 488 -8.91 -41.58 21.11
N PRO A 489 -8.85 -42.90 21.39
CA PRO A 489 -9.80 -43.91 20.89
C PRO A 489 -11.26 -43.77 21.37
N PHE A 490 -11.68 -42.62 21.92
CA PHE A 490 -12.95 -42.46 22.63
C PHE A 490 -14.02 -41.58 21.96
N SER A 491 -13.83 -40.98 20.78
CA SER A 491 -14.92 -40.21 20.15
C SER A 491 -15.63 -41.01 19.04
N GLY A 492 -16.74 -41.66 19.38
CA GLY A 492 -17.57 -42.52 18.52
C GLY A 492 -18.29 -41.85 17.32
N ARG A 493 -17.90 -40.65 16.91
CA ARG A 493 -18.13 -40.02 15.59
C ARG A 493 -16.96 -39.08 15.32
N PRO A 494 -16.37 -39.03 14.11
CA PRO A 494 -15.31 -38.08 13.83
C PRO A 494 -15.88 -36.67 13.99
N PHE A 495 -15.46 -35.94 15.03
CA PHE A 495 -15.93 -34.60 15.36
C PHE A 495 -15.90 -33.63 14.14
N VAL A 496 -14.94 -33.83 13.23
CA VAL A 496 -14.85 -33.10 11.96
C VAL A 496 -16.09 -33.31 11.08
N LEU A 497 -16.69 -34.50 11.03
CA LEU A 497 -17.91 -34.75 10.25
C LEU A 497 -19.11 -34.00 10.84
N GLN A 498 -19.23 -33.91 12.17
CA GLN A 498 -20.27 -33.11 12.82
C GLN A 498 -20.11 -31.62 12.48
N LEU A 499 -18.87 -31.13 12.42
CA LEU A 499 -18.58 -29.75 12.03
C LEU A 499 -18.96 -29.47 10.56
N VAL A 500 -18.68 -30.42 9.67
CA VAL A 500 -19.03 -30.34 8.24
C VAL A 500 -20.54 -30.37 8.04
N GLU A 501 -21.26 -31.24 8.76
CA GLU A 501 -22.73 -31.29 8.77
C GLU A 501 -23.32 -29.96 9.25
N GLN A 502 -22.82 -29.43 10.38
CA GLN A 502 -23.26 -28.13 10.89
C GLN A 502 -22.97 -26.98 9.90
N ALA A 503 -21.83 -26.99 9.22
CA ALA A 503 -21.48 -26.00 8.20
C ALA A 503 -22.34 -26.10 6.94
N ALA A 504 -22.86 -27.30 6.61
CA ALA A 504 -23.82 -27.50 5.52
C ALA A 504 -25.19 -26.86 5.83
N HIS A 505 -25.55 -26.74 7.11
CA HIS A 505 -26.81 -26.13 7.56
C HIS A 505 -26.69 -24.65 7.99
N ALA A 506 -25.48 -24.07 7.98
CA ALA A 506 -25.20 -22.75 8.55
C ALA A 506 -25.52 -21.52 7.65
N ASP A 507 -26.30 -21.68 6.57
CA ASP A 507 -26.63 -20.61 5.61
C ASP A 507 -27.40 -19.45 6.24
#